data_AF-A0A7L2TEY5-F1
#
_entry.id   AF-A0A7L2TEY5-F1
#
_cell.length_a   1.000
_cell.length_b   1.000
_cell.length_c   1.000
_cell.angle_alpha   90.00
_cell.angle_beta   90.00
_cell.angle_gamma   90.00
#
_symmetry.space_group_name_H-M   'P 1'
#
loop_
_entity.id
_entity.type
_entity.pdbx_description
1 polymer ?
#
loop_
_entity_poly.entity_id
_entity_poly.type
_entity_poly.pdbx_seq_one_letter_code
_entity_poly.pdbx_strand_id
1 'polypeptide(L)'
;MDSAFVEEVAASLGLKKTITTMDRELPRSALSINNRNELRNVLHLHSLYRQNKAKENPLKTLLEIITNYFLEHRGNSRSSGSSSALSAPQSKSSASHAPDLLAEDQGNANALDESKTQAPRY
;
A
#
# COMPACT_ATOMS: atom_id res chain seq x y z
N MET A 1 -2.29 -0.83 -8.00
CA MET A 1 -1.49 -0.98 -6.76
C MET A 1 -2.15 -2.00 -5.83
N ASP A 2 -2.50 -3.16 -6.40
CA ASP A 2 -1.89 -4.47 -6.13
C ASP A 2 -2.01 -5.05 -4.70
N SER A 3 -3.23 -5.33 -4.25
CA SER A 3 -3.48 -6.12 -3.02
C SER A 3 -2.87 -7.53 -3.09
N ALA A 4 -2.87 -8.14 -4.29
CA ALA A 4 -2.29 -9.46 -4.55
C ALA A 4 -0.79 -9.54 -4.22
N PHE A 5 -0.08 -8.42 -4.28
CA PHE A 5 1.35 -8.37 -3.98
C PHE A 5 1.62 -8.42 -2.48
N VAL A 6 0.85 -7.68 -1.69
CA VAL A 6 0.97 -7.66 -0.22
C VAL A 6 0.61 -9.05 0.35
N GLU A 7 -0.38 -9.72 -0.25
CA GLU A 7 -0.79 -11.08 0.12
C GLU A 7 0.33 -12.12 -0.05
N GLU A 8 0.99 -12.14 -1.20
CA GLU A 8 2.08 -13.09 -1.46
C GLU A 8 3.28 -12.90 -0.52
N VAL A 9 3.58 -11.64 -0.17
CA VAL A 9 4.68 -11.31 0.75
C VAL A 9 4.41 -11.87 2.14
N ALA A 10 3.24 -11.61 2.71
CA ALA A 10 2.92 -12.12 4.05
C ALA A 10 2.86 -13.65 4.10
N ALA A 11 2.34 -14.28 3.04
CA ALA A 11 2.32 -15.74 2.90
C ALA A 11 3.74 -16.33 2.90
N SER A 12 4.67 -15.70 2.16
CA SER A 12 6.06 -16.17 2.05
C SER A 12 6.88 -16.01 3.35
N LEU A 13 6.48 -15.09 4.25
CA LEU A 13 7.16 -14.81 5.52
C LEU A 13 6.57 -15.59 6.72
N GLY A 14 5.56 -16.42 6.51
CA GLY A 14 4.94 -17.22 7.58
C GLY A 14 4.17 -16.38 8.62
N LEU A 15 3.77 -15.16 8.25
CA LEU A 15 3.07 -14.21 9.12
C LEU A 15 1.58 -14.57 9.19
N LYS A 16 1.25 -15.67 9.87
CA LYS A 16 -0.13 -16.21 9.96
C LYS A 16 -1.16 -15.16 10.36
N LYS A 17 -0.82 -14.29 11.32
CA LYS A 17 -1.69 -13.19 11.76
C LYS A 17 -1.94 -12.19 10.63
N THR A 18 -0.90 -11.76 9.93
CA THR A 18 -1.01 -10.84 8.78
C THR A 18 -1.82 -11.44 7.66
N ILE A 19 -1.61 -12.72 7.34
CA ILE A 19 -2.39 -13.47 6.35
C ILE A 19 -3.88 -13.44 6.73
N THR A 20 -4.21 -13.79 7.97
CA THR A 20 -5.60 -13.78 8.46
C THR A 20 -6.20 -12.37 8.50
N THR A 21 -5.42 -11.34 8.84
CA THR A 21 -5.90 -9.95 8.83
C THR A 21 -6.18 -9.47 7.41
N MET A 22 -5.26 -9.70 6.46
CA MET A 22 -5.49 -9.34 5.06
C MET A 22 -6.69 -10.07 4.46
N ASP A 23 -6.88 -11.36 4.80
CA ASP A 23 -8.06 -12.12 4.35
C ASP A 23 -9.38 -11.55 4.89
N ARG A 24 -9.35 -10.88 6.06
CA ARG A 24 -10.53 -10.20 6.61
C ARG A 24 -10.78 -8.86 5.94
N GLU A 25 -9.72 -8.10 5.65
CA GLU A 25 -9.82 -6.77 5.04
C GLU A 25 -10.21 -6.84 3.55
N LEU A 26 -9.64 -7.81 2.82
CA LEU A 26 -9.97 -8.09 1.44
C LEU A 26 -10.07 -9.62 1.26
N PRO A 27 -11.28 -10.19 1.34
CA PRO A 27 -11.46 -11.62 1.18
C PRO A 27 -10.92 -12.12 -0.15
N ARG A 28 -10.03 -13.12 -0.11
CA ARG A 28 -9.57 -13.79 -1.33
C ARG A 28 -10.74 -14.42 -2.05
N SER A 29 -10.79 -14.18 -3.36
CA SER A 29 -11.80 -14.75 -4.25
C SER A 29 -11.19 -15.90 -5.07
N ALA A 30 -12.02 -16.62 -5.81
CA ALA A 30 -11.55 -17.62 -6.77
C ALA A 30 -10.64 -17.04 -7.87
N LEU A 31 -10.61 -15.72 -8.03
CA LEU A 31 -9.75 -15.00 -8.97
C LEU A 31 -8.44 -14.49 -8.32
N SER A 32 -8.28 -14.66 -7.01
CA SER A 32 -7.07 -14.23 -6.31
C SER A 32 -5.89 -15.15 -6.63
N ILE A 33 -4.73 -14.56 -6.89
CA ILE A 33 -3.47 -15.29 -7.07
C ILE A 33 -3.04 -15.85 -5.71
N ASN A 34 -2.84 -17.16 -5.63
CA ASN A 34 -2.58 -17.84 -4.36
C ASN A 34 -1.20 -18.51 -4.29
N ASN A 35 -0.43 -18.47 -5.37
CA ASN A 35 0.88 -19.09 -5.42
C ASN A 35 1.88 -18.31 -6.26
N ARG A 36 3.15 -18.49 -5.89
CA ARG A 36 4.29 -17.80 -6.50
C ARG A 36 4.51 -18.08 -7.99
N ASN A 37 4.09 -19.24 -8.49
CA ASN A 37 4.27 -19.58 -9.91
C ASN A 37 3.26 -18.84 -10.77
N GLU A 38 2.01 -18.79 -10.31
CA GLU A 38 0.94 -18.00 -10.92
C GLU A 38 1.29 -16.52 -10.90
N LEU A 39 1.76 -15.97 -9.77
CA LEU A 39 2.19 -14.57 -9.72
C LEU A 39 3.30 -14.28 -10.73
N ARG A 40 4.30 -15.16 -10.83
CA ARG A 40 5.38 -15.02 -11.81
C ARG A 40 4.88 -15.04 -13.25
N ASN A 41 3.85 -15.84 -13.54
CA ASN A 41 3.28 -15.95 -14.88
C ASN A 41 2.43 -14.73 -15.24
N VAL A 42 1.52 -14.33 -14.34
CA VAL A 42 0.62 -13.19 -14.54
C VAL A 42 1.39 -11.88 -14.65
N LEU A 43 2.45 -11.71 -13.86
CA LEU A 43 3.32 -10.53 -13.94
C LEU A 43 4.45 -10.66 -14.99
N HIS A 44 4.46 -11.73 -15.78
CA HIS A 44 5.45 -11.99 -16.83
C HIS A 44 6.93 -11.89 -16.37
N LEU A 45 7.22 -12.34 -15.15
CA LEU A 45 8.52 -12.17 -14.49
C LEU A 45 9.56 -13.24 -14.87
N HIS A 46 9.29 -14.08 -15.87
CA HIS A 46 10.16 -15.22 -16.18
C HIS A 46 11.57 -14.78 -16.62
N SER A 47 11.69 -13.68 -17.37
CA SER A 47 12.99 -13.11 -17.75
C SER A 47 13.73 -12.57 -16.54
N LEU A 48 13.05 -11.73 -15.74
CA LEU A 48 13.62 -11.09 -14.56
C LEU A 48 14.09 -12.12 -13.52
N TYR A 49 13.31 -13.18 -13.33
CA TYR A 49 13.67 -14.30 -12.46
C TYR A 49 14.91 -15.07 -12.96
N ARG A 50 15.04 -15.29 -14.28
CA ARG A 50 16.23 -15.91 -14.87
C ARG A 50 17.47 -15.03 -14.71
N GLN A 51 17.33 -13.72 -14.94
CA GLN A 51 18.41 -12.74 -14.74
C GLN A 51 18.87 -12.70 -13.29
N ASN A 52 17.95 -12.70 -12.32
CA ASN A 52 18.29 -12.73 -10.90
C ASN A 52 19.12 -13.97 -10.52
N LYS A 53 18.79 -15.15 -11.09
CA LYS A 53 19.55 -16.39 -10.84
C LYS A 53 20.98 -16.38 -11.38
N ALA A 54 21.29 -15.51 -12.35
CA ALA A 54 22.63 -15.37 -12.91
C ALA A 54 23.49 -14.35 -12.15
N LYS A 55 22.92 -13.60 -11.20
CA LYS A 55 23.69 -12.65 -10.37
C LYS A 55 24.59 -13.40 -9.40
N GLU A 56 25.73 -12.81 -9.06
CA GLU A 56 26.65 -13.32 -8.03
C GLU A 56 25.93 -13.49 -6.68
N ASN A 57 25.04 -12.56 -6.34
CA ASN A 57 24.22 -12.58 -5.14
C ASN A 57 22.72 -12.49 -5.52
N PRO A 58 22.06 -13.63 -5.82
CA PRO A 58 20.64 -13.65 -6.17
C PRO A 58 19.75 -13.21 -5.02
N LEU A 59 18.73 -12.40 -5.34
CA LEU A 59 17.67 -12.04 -4.40
C LEU A 59 16.82 -13.28 -4.06
N LYS A 60 16.39 -13.37 -2.80
CA LYS A 60 15.81 -14.60 -2.23
C LYS A 60 14.33 -14.74 -2.56
N THR A 61 13.62 -13.62 -2.59
CA THR A 61 12.16 -13.55 -2.74
C THR A 61 11.75 -12.90 -4.05
N LEU A 62 10.57 -13.26 -4.55
CA LEU A 62 10.02 -12.62 -5.74
C LEU A 62 9.75 -11.13 -5.50
N LEU A 63 9.35 -10.79 -4.27
CA LEU A 63 9.18 -9.41 -3.79
C LEU A 63 10.44 -8.56 -3.96
N GLU A 64 11.59 -9.07 -3.48
CA GLU A 64 12.87 -8.37 -3.60
C GLU A 64 13.20 -8.14 -5.08
N ILE A 65 13.01 -9.16 -5.93
CA ILE A 65 13.28 -9.06 -7.38
C ILE A 65 12.44 -7.95 -8.03
N ILE A 66 11.13 -7.94 -7.76
CA ILE A 66 10.19 -6.95 -8.31
C ILE A 66 10.56 -5.55 -7.82
N THR A 67 10.74 -5.38 -6.50
CA THR A 67 11.04 -4.09 -5.88
C THR A 67 12.37 -3.53 -6.40
N ASN A 68 13.41 -4.36 -6.47
CA ASN A 68 14.73 -3.97 -6.97
C ASN A 68 14.65 -3.50 -8.43
N TYR A 69 13.95 -4.23 -9.30
CA TYR A 69 13.76 -3.83 -10.69
C TYR A 69 13.12 -2.45 -10.80
N PHE A 70 12.02 -2.20 -10.08
CA PHE A 70 11.36 -0.90 -10.14
C PHE A 70 12.21 0.22 -9.55
N LEU A 71 12.97 -0.01 -8.47
CA LEU A 71 13.89 0.99 -7.92
C LEU A 71 14.99 1.37 -8.93
N GLU A 72 15.59 0.38 -9.60
CA GLU A 72 16.63 0.60 -10.63
C GLU A 72 16.07 1.35 -11.86
N HIS A 73 14.82 1.08 -12.25
CA HIS A 73 14.24 1.61 -13.49
C HIS A 73 13.39 2.88 -13.30
N ARG A 74 13.10 3.30 -12.06
CA ARG A 74 12.30 4.51 -11.76
C ARG A 74 12.94 5.80 -12.26
N GLY A 75 14.27 5.84 -12.40
CA GLY A 75 15.03 7.01 -12.88
C GLY A 75 15.30 7.04 -14.38
N ASN A 76 15.22 5.91 -15.08
CA ASN A 76 15.66 5.80 -16.47
C ASN A 76 14.58 6.19 -17.49
N SER A 77 13.36 6.49 -17.04
CA SER A 77 12.22 6.85 -17.89
C SER A 77 12.09 8.36 -18.16
N ARG A 78 12.81 9.25 -17.45
CA ARG A 78 12.63 10.72 -17.55
C ARG A 78 13.92 11.55 -17.69
N SER A 79 14.99 11.03 -18.31
CA SER A 79 16.21 11.82 -18.57
C SER A 79 16.57 12.01 -20.05
N SER A 80 15.59 11.97 -20.95
CA SER A 80 15.74 12.49 -22.32
C SER A 80 14.79 13.65 -22.57
N GLY A 81 14.75 14.61 -21.63
CA GLY A 81 14.16 15.92 -21.83
C GLY A 81 15.26 16.94 -21.70
N SER A 82 15.65 17.54 -22.83
CA SER A 82 16.66 18.58 -22.93
C SER A 82 16.61 19.57 -21.76
N SER A 83 17.79 19.81 -21.19
CA SER A 83 18.09 20.99 -20.40
C SER A 83 17.73 22.24 -21.21
N SER A 84 16.60 22.86 -20.87
CA SER A 84 16.33 24.25 -21.19
C SER A 84 15.79 24.89 -19.92
N ALA A 85 16.73 25.50 -19.21
CA ALA A 85 16.46 26.35 -18.07
C ALA A 85 15.53 27.49 -18.50
N LEU A 86 14.31 27.54 -17.96
CA LEU A 86 13.49 28.74 -17.92
C LEU A 86 12.80 28.84 -16.55
N SER A 87 13.51 29.53 -15.66
CA SER A 87 13.05 30.47 -14.63
C SER A 87 11.71 30.23 -13.93
N ALA A 88 11.79 29.97 -12.62
CA ALA A 88 10.69 30.11 -11.67
C ALA A 88 10.17 31.56 -11.62
N PRO A 89 8.84 31.80 -11.61
CA PRO A 89 8.31 33.09 -11.21
C PRO A 89 8.32 33.19 -9.68
N GLN A 90 8.93 34.29 -9.22
CA GLN A 90 9.13 34.63 -7.83
C GLN A 90 7.80 34.84 -7.07
N SER A 91 7.87 34.50 -5.79
CA SER A 91 6.92 34.83 -4.73
C SER A 91 6.42 36.28 -4.81
N LYS A 92 5.09 36.45 -4.76
CA LYS A 92 4.49 37.63 -4.13
C LYS A 92 3.59 37.18 -3.01
N SER A 93 4.06 37.45 -1.80
CA SER A 93 3.28 37.46 -0.57
C SER A 93 2.14 38.46 -0.72
N SER A 94 0.93 38.07 -0.36
CA SER A 94 -0.15 38.99 -0.02
C SER A 94 -0.90 38.37 1.15
N ALA A 95 -0.51 38.82 2.34
CA ALA A 95 -1.20 38.57 3.58
C ALA A 95 -2.50 39.37 3.63
N SER A 96 -3.57 38.73 4.13
CA SER A 96 -4.81 39.24 4.73
C SER A 96 -5.90 38.21 4.39
N HIS A 97 -6.62 37.58 5.30
CA HIS A 97 -7.14 38.03 6.59
C HIS A 97 -7.71 36.79 7.31
N ALA A 98 -7.32 36.54 8.56
CA ALA A 98 -8.02 35.62 9.46
C ALA A 98 -8.39 36.40 10.73
N PRO A 99 -9.68 36.39 11.08
CA PRO A 99 -10.17 36.40 12.45
C PRO A 99 -11.29 35.35 12.55
N ASP A 100 -11.70 34.82 13.69
CA ASP A 100 -11.31 34.96 15.07
C ASP A 100 -11.97 33.76 15.76
N LEU A 101 -11.39 33.37 16.89
CA LEU A 101 -11.95 32.42 17.81
C LEU A 101 -13.22 32.99 18.45
N LEU A 102 -14.33 32.26 18.41
CA LEU A 102 -15.27 32.27 19.51
C LEU A 102 -15.73 30.84 19.80
N ALA A 103 -15.24 30.34 20.92
CA ALA A 103 -15.87 29.28 21.67
C ALA A 103 -17.13 29.86 22.32
N GLU A 104 -18.28 29.23 22.12
CA GLU A 104 -19.33 29.20 23.13
C GLU A 104 -19.95 27.80 23.20
N ASP A 105 -19.90 27.32 24.43
CA ASP A 105 -20.53 26.17 25.03
C ASP A 105 -22.05 26.17 24.81
N GLN A 106 -22.61 24.98 24.52
CA GLN A 106 -23.98 24.66 24.88
C GLN A 106 -24.12 23.14 24.97
N GLY A 107 -24.00 22.66 26.21
CA GLY A 107 -24.40 21.31 26.57
C GLY A 107 -25.88 21.05 26.28
N ASN A 108 -26.17 19.83 25.85
CA ASN A 108 -27.46 19.21 26.15
C ASN A 108 -27.24 17.73 26.42
N ALA A 109 -27.15 17.40 27.70
CA ALA A 109 -27.30 16.05 28.20
C ALA A 109 -28.75 15.64 28.01
N ASN A 110 -29.01 14.53 27.30
CA ASN A 110 -30.24 13.79 27.48
C ASN A 110 -30.02 12.29 27.25
N ALA A 111 -30.44 11.54 28.27
CA ALA A 111 -30.97 10.18 28.27
C ALA A 111 -30.02 9.01 27.97
N LEU A 112 -29.48 8.50 29.08
CA LEU A 112 -29.49 7.08 29.46
C LEU A 112 -30.67 6.28 28.85
N ASP A 113 -30.39 5.17 28.18
CA ASP A 113 -31.31 4.03 28.14
C ASP A 113 -30.52 2.71 28.26
N GLU A 114 -30.62 2.11 29.44
CA GLU A 114 -30.27 0.73 29.72
C GLU A 114 -31.37 -0.19 29.16
N SER A 115 -31.01 -1.11 28.26
CA SER A 115 -31.85 -2.27 27.98
C SER A 115 -31.00 -3.56 27.97
N LYS A 116 -30.91 -4.11 29.18
CA LYS A 116 -30.52 -5.48 29.57
C LYS A 116 -31.53 -6.50 29.04
N THR A 117 -31.09 -7.68 28.55
CA THR A 117 -31.79 -9.00 28.45
C THR A 117 -30.91 -9.92 27.57
N GLN A 118 -30.61 -11.20 27.77
CA GLN A 118 -30.76 -12.21 28.84
C GLN A 118 -30.00 -13.47 28.34
N ALA A 119 -29.40 -14.25 29.26
CA ALA A 119 -28.68 -15.49 28.97
C ALA A 119 -29.61 -16.65 28.51
N PRO A 120 -29.13 -17.62 27.71
CA PRO A 120 -29.84 -18.87 27.53
C PRO A 120 -29.37 -19.91 28.56
N ARG A 121 -30.32 -20.48 29.31
CA ARG A 121 -30.21 -21.84 29.85
C ARG A 121 -30.79 -22.78 28.80
N TYR A 122 -30.08 -23.84 28.46
CA TYR A 122 -30.52 -25.24 28.54
C TYR A 122 -29.28 -26.13 28.35
#